data_AF-A0A934SLG0-F1
#
_entry.id   AF-A0A934SLG0-F1
#
_cell.length_a   1.000
_cell.length_b   1.000
_cell.length_c   1.000
_cell.angle_alpha   90.00
_cell.angle_beta   90.00
_cell.angle_gamma   90.00
#
_symmetry.space_group_name_H-M   'P 1'
#
loop_
_entity.id
_entity.type
_entity.pdbx_description
1 polymer ?
#
loop_
_entity_poly.entity_id
_entity_poly.type
_entity_poly.pdbx_seq_one_letter_code
_entity_poly.pdbx_strand_id
1 'polypeptide(L)'
;MSCIRFNTPAQRQAMRDHRPVMLTPEQAAALHPAPPVTDSKIARLRLLATDANAKIRESVASSPNAPEDVLVALAADDDEGVRSCVARNEHAPCDVLRSLADDDSERVRGFLAVNFFVPADVMERLADDRSEIVRALVGWKGALADA
;
A
#
# COMPACT_ATOMS: atom_id res chain seq x y z
N MET A 1 -29.66 35.26 -9.96
CA MET A 1 -28.35 35.70 -10.46
C MET A 1 -27.32 35.36 -9.40
N SER A 2 -26.43 34.40 -9.65
CA SER A 2 -25.46 33.92 -8.66
C SER A 2 -24.24 34.84 -8.62
N CYS A 3 -23.98 35.44 -7.45
CA CYS A 3 -22.90 36.39 -7.23
C CYS A 3 -21.61 35.65 -6.90
N ILE A 4 -20.94 35.06 -7.88
CA ILE A 4 -19.59 34.52 -7.66
C ILE A 4 -18.63 35.71 -7.59
N ARG A 5 -18.14 36.01 -6.38
CA ARG A 5 -17.15 37.06 -6.13
C ARG A 5 -15.76 36.44 -6.12
N PHE A 6 -14.91 36.83 -7.07
CA PHE A 6 -13.51 36.40 -7.09
C PHE A 6 -12.67 37.23 -6.12
N ASN A 7 -11.71 36.58 -5.46
CA ASN A 7 -10.75 37.26 -4.58
C ASN A 7 -9.86 38.22 -5.37
N THR A 8 -9.66 39.42 -4.84
CA THR A 8 -8.72 40.40 -5.40
C THR A 8 -7.28 39.89 -5.32
N PRO A 9 -6.34 40.41 -6.13
CA PRO A 9 -4.93 40.08 -6.01
C PRO A 9 -4.37 40.29 -4.60
N ALA A 10 -4.78 41.36 -3.90
CA ALA A 10 -4.37 41.64 -2.52
C ALA A 10 -4.90 40.58 -1.54
N GLN A 11 -6.15 40.16 -1.69
CA GLN A 11 -6.72 39.07 -0.89
C GLN A 11 -5.99 37.74 -1.14
N ARG A 12 -5.63 37.44 -2.39
CA ARG A 12 -4.83 36.25 -2.73
C ARG A 12 -3.41 36.30 -2.15
N GLN A 13 -2.78 37.47 -2.13
CA GLN A 13 -1.44 37.63 -1.54
C GLN A 13 -1.50 37.47 -0.01
N ALA A 14 -2.47 38.12 0.65
CA ALA A 14 -2.67 37.96 2.10
C ALA A 14 -2.87 36.49 2.49
N MET A 15 -3.64 35.72 1.70
CA MET A 15 -3.81 34.27 1.92
C MET A 15 -2.52 33.46 1.76
N ARG A 16 -1.58 33.90 0.90
CA ARG A 16 -0.27 33.25 0.73
C ARG A 16 0.65 33.56 1.90
N ASP A 17 0.68 34.81 2.34
CA ASP A 17 1.52 35.27 3.45
C ASP A 17 1.11 34.63 4.78
N HIS A 18 -0.18 34.35 4.96
CA HIS A 18 -0.74 33.69 6.14
C HIS A 18 -0.98 32.19 5.92
N ARG A 19 -0.49 31.62 4.81
CA ARG A 19 -0.65 30.18 4.57
C ARG A 19 0.14 29.45 5.67
N PRO A 20 -0.48 28.50 6.39
CA PRO A 20 0.27 27.71 7.36
C PRO A 20 1.44 27.02 6.65
N VAL A 21 2.62 27.05 7.28
CA VAL A 21 3.75 26.26 6.82
C VAL A 21 3.35 24.80 7.01
N MET A 22 3.11 24.10 5.91
CA MET A 22 2.91 22.66 5.95
C MET A 22 4.22 22.03 6.39
N LEU A 23 4.17 21.30 7.51
CA LEU A 23 5.31 20.52 7.96
C LEU A 23 5.63 19.46 6.91
N THR A 24 6.92 19.24 6.67
CA THR A 24 7.40 18.05 5.97
C THR A 24 7.06 16.78 6.78
N PRO A 25 6.95 15.60 6.17
CA PRO A 25 6.75 14.34 6.89
C PRO A 25 7.78 14.13 8.00
N GLU A 26 9.04 14.49 7.76
CA GLU A 26 10.13 14.38 8.74
C GLU A 26 9.93 15.32 9.92
N GLN A 27 9.52 16.56 9.66
CA GLN A 27 9.21 17.54 10.72
C GLN A 27 8.00 17.10 11.56
N ALA A 28 6.95 16.59 10.91
CA ALA A 28 5.78 16.06 11.61
C ALA A 28 6.15 14.86 12.48
N ALA A 29 6.96 13.92 11.97
CA ALA A 29 7.44 12.75 12.71
C ALA A 29 8.35 13.14 13.88
N ALA A 30 9.20 14.16 13.73
CA ALA A 30 10.05 14.64 14.82
C ALA A 30 9.26 15.30 15.96
N LEU A 31 8.19 16.03 15.63
CA LEU A 31 7.30 16.67 16.61
C LEU A 31 6.36 15.66 17.28
N HIS A 32 5.95 14.62 16.55
CA HIS A 32 4.99 13.62 16.99
C HIS A 32 5.50 12.21 16.66
N PRO A 33 6.52 11.71 17.38
CA PRO A 33 7.09 10.40 17.09
C PRO A 33 6.06 9.30 17.36
N ALA A 34 5.99 8.33 16.44
CA ALA A 34 5.18 7.13 16.64
C ALA A 34 5.73 6.34 17.85
N PRO A 35 4.84 5.72 18.66
CA PRO A 35 5.29 4.87 19.75
C PRO A 35 6.14 3.71 19.19
N PRO A 36 7.19 3.28 19.92
CA PRO A 36 8.05 2.21 19.46
C PRO A 36 7.28 0.92 19.26
N VAL A 37 7.71 0.12 18.29
CA VAL A 37 7.18 -1.23 18.08
C VAL A 37 7.74 -2.13 19.18
N THR A 38 6.87 -2.55 20.09
CA THR A 38 7.22 -3.43 21.21
C THR A 38 7.04 -4.90 20.84
N ASP A 39 7.71 -5.81 21.55
CA ASP A 39 7.50 -7.25 21.42
C ASP A 39 6.05 -7.65 21.66
N SER A 40 5.35 -6.96 22.57
CA SER A 40 3.93 -7.17 22.83
C SER A 40 3.04 -6.79 21.65
N LYS A 41 3.43 -5.79 20.84
CA LYS A 41 2.74 -5.44 19.60
C LYS A 41 2.96 -6.51 18.54
N ILE A 42 4.18 -7.00 18.39
CA ILE A 42 4.51 -8.10 17.47
C ILE A 42 3.77 -9.39 17.85
N ALA A 43 3.74 -9.75 19.13
CA ALA A 43 3.00 -10.90 19.62
C ALA A 43 1.48 -10.78 19.34
N ARG A 44 0.91 -9.57 19.48
CA ARG A 44 -0.48 -9.32 19.12
C ARG A 44 -0.74 -9.49 17.63
N LEU A 45 0.16 -9.02 16.76
CA LEU A 45 0.02 -9.22 15.31
C LEU A 45 0.02 -10.71 14.95
N ARG A 46 0.91 -11.52 15.55
CA ARG A 46 0.91 -12.97 15.39
C ARG A 46 -0.41 -13.62 15.80
N LEU A 47 -0.97 -13.21 16.94
CA LEU A 47 -2.26 -13.73 17.41
C LEU A 47 -3.41 -13.38 16.44
N LEU A 48 -3.48 -12.12 16.01
CA LEU A 48 -4.53 -11.63 15.12
C LEU A 48 -4.42 -12.20 13.70
N ALA A 49 -3.22 -12.61 13.27
CA ALA A 49 -3.00 -13.28 12.00
C ALA A 49 -3.71 -14.64 11.90
N THR A 50 -4.05 -15.25 13.03
CA THR A 50 -4.77 -16.55 13.08
C THR A 50 -6.25 -16.41 13.42
N ASP A 51 -6.78 -15.18 13.43
CA ASP A 51 -8.19 -14.95 13.76
C ASP A 51 -9.13 -15.57 12.72
N ALA A 52 -10.27 -16.10 13.15
CA ALA A 52 -11.25 -16.72 12.26
C ALA A 52 -11.84 -15.70 11.25
N ASN A 53 -11.91 -14.42 11.62
CA ASN A 53 -12.42 -13.37 10.76
C ASN A 53 -11.33 -12.87 9.79
N ALA A 54 -11.55 -13.10 8.49
CA ALA A 54 -10.66 -12.63 7.44
C ALA A 54 -10.38 -11.11 7.50
N LYS A 55 -11.35 -10.29 7.93
CA LYS A 55 -11.13 -8.83 8.08
C LYS A 55 -10.10 -8.45 9.14
N ILE A 56 -9.97 -9.26 10.18
CA ILE A 56 -8.94 -9.08 11.19
C ILE A 56 -7.58 -9.47 10.59
N ARG A 57 -7.51 -10.58 9.86
CA ARG A 57 -6.29 -11.01 9.17
C ARG A 57 -5.85 -10.02 8.07
N GLU A 58 -6.78 -9.47 7.30
CA GLU A 58 -6.55 -8.39 6.31
C GLU A 58 -5.88 -7.16 6.96
N SER A 59 -6.32 -6.82 8.18
CA SER A 59 -5.75 -5.70 8.94
C SER A 59 -4.30 -5.98 9.37
N VAL A 60 -3.97 -7.23 9.68
CA VAL A 60 -2.59 -7.66 9.96
C VAL A 60 -1.76 -7.65 8.68
N ALA A 61 -2.27 -8.21 7.59
CA ALA A 61 -1.61 -8.25 6.28
C ALA A 61 -1.28 -6.84 5.75
N SER A 62 -2.11 -5.85 6.04
CA SER A 62 -1.89 -4.45 5.66
C SER A 62 -0.96 -3.68 6.61
N SER A 63 -0.49 -4.30 7.70
CA SER A 63 0.33 -3.62 8.69
C SER A 63 1.78 -3.47 8.21
N PRO A 64 2.39 -2.27 8.31
CA PRO A 64 3.81 -2.08 8.02
C PRO A 64 4.73 -2.76 9.05
N ASN A 65 4.17 -3.15 10.20
CA ASN A 65 4.91 -3.80 11.29
C ASN A 65 4.64 -5.31 11.35
N ALA A 66 3.97 -5.88 10.34
CA ALA A 66 3.73 -7.31 10.28
C ALA A 66 5.09 -8.03 10.16
N PRO A 67 5.38 -9.00 11.05
CA PRO A 67 6.58 -9.81 10.93
C PRO A 67 6.62 -10.59 9.61
N GLU A 68 7.82 -10.84 9.10
CA GLU A 68 8.03 -11.62 7.88
C GLU A 68 7.38 -13.01 7.96
N ASP A 69 7.55 -13.72 9.08
CA ASP A 69 6.93 -15.04 9.29
C ASP A 69 5.40 -15.00 9.18
N VAL A 70 4.79 -13.90 9.61
CA VAL A 70 3.35 -13.68 9.53
C VAL A 70 2.93 -13.37 8.09
N LEU A 71 3.68 -12.53 7.38
CA LEU A 71 3.37 -12.20 5.98
C LEU A 71 3.50 -13.40 5.05
N VAL A 72 4.48 -14.28 5.30
CA VAL A 72 4.61 -15.57 4.59
C VAL A 72 3.36 -16.42 4.80
N ALA A 73 2.88 -16.54 6.04
CA ALA A 73 1.66 -17.31 6.32
C ALA A 73 0.41 -16.69 5.68
N LEU A 74 0.26 -15.36 5.76
CA LEU A 74 -0.90 -14.64 5.21
C LEU A 74 -0.89 -14.59 3.68
N ALA A 75 0.26 -14.74 3.02
CA ALA A 75 0.35 -14.87 1.57
C ALA A 75 -0.24 -16.19 1.06
N ALA A 76 -0.29 -17.22 1.91
CA ALA A 76 -0.93 -18.51 1.62
C ALA A 76 -2.32 -18.65 2.26
N ASP A 77 -2.90 -17.55 2.76
CA ASP A 77 -4.22 -17.57 3.39
C ASP A 77 -5.32 -18.01 2.41
N ASP A 78 -6.32 -18.75 2.88
CA ASP A 78 -7.44 -19.19 2.03
C ASP A 78 -8.27 -18.01 1.48
N ASP A 79 -8.33 -16.90 2.23
CA ASP A 79 -9.10 -15.73 1.85
C ASP A 79 -8.34 -14.83 0.86
N GLU A 80 -8.95 -14.59 -0.30
CA GLU A 80 -8.41 -13.72 -1.36
C GLU A 80 -8.14 -12.29 -0.86
N GLY A 81 -8.98 -11.76 0.02
CA GLY A 81 -8.84 -10.42 0.57
C GLY A 81 -7.58 -10.28 1.41
N VAL A 82 -7.28 -11.29 2.23
CA VAL A 82 -6.04 -11.35 3.02
C VAL A 82 -4.81 -11.36 2.10
N ARG A 83 -4.78 -12.25 1.10
CA ARG A 83 -3.67 -12.32 0.13
C ARG A 83 -3.52 -11.03 -0.66
N SER A 84 -4.63 -10.38 -1.03
CA SER A 84 -4.65 -9.07 -1.70
C SER A 84 -4.03 -7.97 -0.84
N CYS A 85 -4.28 -8.01 0.47
CA CYS A 85 -3.67 -7.07 1.42
C CYS A 85 -2.15 -7.27 1.52
N VAL A 86 -1.66 -8.51 1.48
CA VAL A 86 -0.22 -8.80 1.41
C VAL A 86 0.39 -8.28 0.11
N ALA A 87 -0.25 -8.54 -1.03
CA ALA A 87 0.20 -8.07 -2.35
C ALA A 87 0.36 -6.54 -2.43
N ARG A 88 -0.49 -5.79 -1.72
CA ARG A 88 -0.45 -4.32 -1.67
C ARG A 88 0.50 -3.77 -0.60
N ASN A 89 1.01 -4.59 0.31
CA ASN A 89 1.83 -4.13 1.41
C ASN A 89 3.23 -3.71 0.91
N GLU A 90 3.60 -2.45 1.12
CA GLU A 90 4.90 -1.87 0.73
C GLU A 90 6.08 -2.43 1.54
N HIS A 91 5.82 -3.01 2.71
CA HIS A 91 6.80 -3.63 3.58
C HIS A 91 6.85 -5.16 3.44
N ALA A 92 6.08 -5.74 2.52
CA ALA A 92 6.15 -7.16 2.27
C ALA A 92 7.52 -7.55 1.69
N PRO A 93 8.15 -8.63 2.20
CA PRO A 93 9.40 -9.14 1.64
C PRO A 93 9.25 -9.48 0.15
N CYS A 94 10.30 -9.22 -0.62
CA CYS A 94 10.31 -9.49 -2.06
C CYS A 94 9.97 -10.94 -2.40
N ASP A 95 10.42 -11.91 -1.60
CA ASP A 95 10.16 -13.34 -1.82
C ASP A 95 8.69 -13.69 -1.59
N VAL A 96 8.03 -13.01 -0.64
CA VAL A 96 6.59 -13.13 -0.42
C VAL A 96 5.84 -12.58 -1.65
N LEU A 97 6.21 -11.38 -2.12
CA LEU A 97 5.61 -10.78 -3.31
C LEU A 97 5.81 -11.64 -4.57
N ARG A 98 6.97 -12.31 -4.72
CA ARG A 98 7.23 -13.27 -5.80
C ARG A 98 6.28 -14.45 -5.77
N SER A 99 6.00 -15.00 -4.58
CA SER A 99 5.08 -16.14 -4.45
C SER A 99 3.65 -15.81 -4.90
N LEU A 100 3.22 -14.55 -4.70
CA LEU A 100 1.90 -14.07 -5.09
C LEU A 100 1.77 -13.77 -6.60
N ALA A 101 2.87 -13.77 -7.35
CA ALA A 101 2.84 -13.52 -8.80
C ALA A 101 2.08 -14.60 -9.57
N ASP A 102 2.06 -15.82 -9.05
CA ASP A 102 1.34 -16.96 -9.61
C ASP A 102 0.01 -17.25 -8.87
N ASP A 103 -0.47 -16.32 -8.03
CA ASP A 103 -1.72 -16.52 -7.27
C ASP A 103 -2.88 -16.79 -8.22
N ASP A 104 -3.81 -17.66 -7.82
CA ASP A 104 -4.96 -17.99 -8.66
C ASP A 104 -5.87 -16.79 -8.92
N SER A 105 -5.99 -15.89 -7.94
CA SER A 105 -6.82 -14.70 -8.03
C SER A 105 -6.21 -13.63 -8.93
N GLU A 106 -6.98 -13.21 -9.95
CA GLU A 106 -6.67 -12.02 -10.73
C GLU A 106 -6.55 -10.76 -9.85
N ARG A 107 -7.35 -10.66 -8.77
CA ARG A 107 -7.35 -9.51 -7.87
C ARG A 107 -6.02 -9.38 -7.13
N VAL A 108 -5.48 -10.49 -6.65
CA VAL A 108 -4.18 -10.52 -5.94
C VAL A 108 -3.06 -10.10 -6.90
N ARG A 109 -3.00 -10.70 -8.10
CA ARG A 109 -2.02 -10.34 -9.13
C ARG A 109 -2.15 -8.90 -9.61
N GLY A 110 -3.38 -8.39 -9.69
CA GLY A 110 -3.67 -6.98 -9.99
C GLY A 110 -3.15 -6.02 -8.91
N PHE A 111 -3.29 -6.38 -7.63
CA PHE A 111 -2.71 -5.58 -6.54
C PHE A 111 -1.18 -5.59 -6.53
N LEU A 112 -0.54 -6.70 -6.92
CA LEU A 112 0.91 -6.71 -7.16
C LEU A 112 1.28 -5.74 -8.29
N ALA A 113 0.56 -5.77 -9.41
CA ALA A 113 0.86 -4.91 -10.55
C ALA A 113 0.85 -3.41 -10.20
N VAL A 114 0.00 -2.97 -9.27
CA VAL A 114 -0.08 -1.57 -8.82
C VAL A 114 0.81 -1.25 -7.62
N ASN A 115 1.44 -2.23 -6.98
CA ASN A 115 2.36 -2.01 -5.87
C ASN A 115 3.74 -1.59 -6.40
N PHE A 116 4.20 -0.38 -6.05
CA PHE A 116 5.46 0.20 -6.54
C PHE A 116 6.72 -0.41 -5.91
N PHE A 117 6.59 -1.22 -4.87
CA PHE A 117 7.70 -1.90 -4.18
C PHE A 117 7.92 -3.33 -4.67
N VAL A 118 7.14 -3.78 -5.64
CA VAL A 118 7.26 -5.11 -6.25
C VAL A 118 8.55 -5.22 -7.09
N PRO A 119 9.32 -6.31 -6.95
CA PRO A 119 10.53 -6.55 -7.75
C PRO A 119 10.28 -6.54 -9.27
N ALA A 120 11.31 -6.11 -10.03
CA ALA A 120 11.21 -6.03 -11.50
C ALA A 120 10.92 -7.38 -12.16
N ASP A 121 11.49 -8.47 -11.65
CA ASP A 121 11.25 -9.83 -12.16
C ASP A 121 9.78 -10.26 -12.03
N VAL A 122 9.09 -9.79 -10.98
CA VAL A 122 7.65 -10.02 -10.81
C VAL A 122 6.85 -9.19 -11.83
N MET A 123 7.24 -7.93 -12.06
CA MET A 123 6.58 -7.09 -13.05
C MET A 123 6.72 -7.63 -14.47
N GLU A 124 7.89 -8.19 -14.83
CA GLU A 124 8.12 -8.87 -16.11
C GLU A 124 7.17 -10.07 -16.27
N ARG A 125 7.00 -10.88 -15.23
CA ARG A 125 6.05 -12.00 -15.25
C ARG A 125 4.59 -11.53 -15.40
N LEU A 126 4.21 -10.48 -14.69
CA LEU A 126 2.86 -9.91 -14.77
C LEU A 126 2.58 -9.23 -16.12
N ALA A 127 3.61 -8.84 -16.89
CA ALA A 127 3.44 -8.32 -18.24
C ALA A 127 2.89 -9.39 -19.21
N ASP A 128 3.21 -10.67 -18.94
CA ASP A 128 2.71 -11.84 -19.67
C ASP A 128 1.55 -12.55 -18.92
N ASP A 129 0.91 -11.88 -17.95
CA ASP A 129 -0.17 -12.48 -17.15
C ASP A 129 -1.33 -12.98 -18.02
N ARG A 130 -1.99 -14.04 -17.58
CA ARG A 130 -3.19 -14.58 -18.25
C ARG A 130 -4.35 -13.58 -18.34
N SER A 131 -4.47 -12.66 -17.38
CA SER A 131 -5.49 -11.63 -17.34
C SER A 131 -5.09 -10.39 -18.15
N GLU A 132 -5.98 -9.93 -19.02
CA GLU A 132 -5.79 -8.68 -19.75
C GLU A 132 -5.76 -7.46 -18.82
N ILE A 133 -6.50 -7.52 -17.71
CA ILE A 133 -6.56 -6.44 -16.71
C ILE A 133 -5.20 -6.28 -16.03
N VAL A 134 -4.58 -7.39 -15.63
CA VAL A 134 -3.25 -7.38 -14.99
C VAL A 134 -2.21 -6.82 -15.97
N ARG A 135 -2.19 -7.29 -17.21
CA ARG A 135 -1.28 -6.75 -18.25
C ARG A 135 -1.48 -5.25 -18.49
N ALA A 136 -2.74 -4.78 -18.50
CA ALA A 136 -3.05 -3.36 -18.64
C ALA A 136 -2.56 -2.53 -17.45
N LEU A 137 -2.67 -3.04 -16.22
CA LEU A 137 -2.14 -2.37 -15.02
C LEU A 137 -0.60 -2.26 -15.05
N VAL A 138 0.09 -3.31 -15.49
CA VAL A 138 1.55 -3.28 -15.70
C VAL A 138 1.92 -2.23 -16.73
N GLY A 139 1.24 -2.21 -17.88
CA GLY A 139 1.47 -1.21 -18.94
C GLY A 139 1.19 0.23 -18.49
N TRP A 140 0.11 0.45 -17.75
CA TRP A 140 -0.20 1.74 -17.14
C TRP A 140 0.89 2.20 -16.18
N LYS A 141 1.37 1.31 -15.29
CA LYS A 141 2.44 1.62 -14.35
C LYS A 141 3.76 1.93 -15.06
N GLY A 142 4.07 1.20 -16.14
CA GLY A 142 5.22 1.49 -16.99
C GLY A 142 5.15 2.89 -17.60
N ALA A 143 4.00 3.26 -18.17
CA ALA A 143 3.80 4.58 -18.77
C ALA A 143 3.92 5.74 -17.77
N LEU A 144 3.67 5.51 -16.48
CA LEU A 144 3.91 6.52 -15.42
C LEU A 144 5.40 6.71 -15.11
N ALA A 145 6.23 5.69 -15.31
CA ALA A 145 7.67 5.80 -15.08
C ALA A 145 8.36 6.60 -16.19
N ASP A 146 7.78 6.61 -17.39
CA ASP A 146 8.30 7.30 -18.58
C ASP A 146 7.80 8.76 -18.72
N ALA A 147 6.88 9.22 -17.86
CA ALA A 147 6.24 10.54 -17.90
C ALA A 147 6.88 11.56 -16.94
#